data_AF-A0A5C8EPY9-F1
#
_entry.id   AF-A0A5C8EPY9-F1
#
_cell.length_a   1.000
_cell.length_b   1.000
_cell.length_c   1.000
_cell.angle_alpha   90.00
_cell.angle_beta   90.00
_cell.angle_gamma   90.00
#
_symmetry.space_group_name_H-M   'P 1'
#
loop_
_entity.id
_entity.type
_entity.pdbx_description
1 polymer ?
#
loop_
_entity_poly.entity_id
_entity_poly.type
_entity_poly.pdbx_seq_one_letter_code
_entity_poly.pdbx_strand_id
1 'polypeptide(L)'
;MNPPKNDNKIGKVIITDADKTYEVRMGSIITNIKPSEMTNAWKNYIGGKKVLKPDGKTDAGWYFKEGTGDYWENTYKQGKEMRAKCYGATICSNNDTLYLMGVYYNYYTSGMPNNWMLIYITADGTEKGYYGGGKDEKKLPDNSTEWYPYDSFFPQGLGKLKYY
;
A
#
# COMPACT_ATOMS: atom_id res chain seq x y z
N MET A 1 -26.77 -5.71 -12.87
CA MET A 1 -26.12 -7.04 -12.87
C MET A 1 -25.30 -7.12 -14.16
N ASN A 2 -23.98 -7.30 -14.15
CA ASN A 2 -23.15 -8.24 -13.37
C ASN A 2 -21.83 -7.58 -12.89
N PRO A 3 -21.24 -8.03 -11.77
CA PRO A 3 -19.78 -8.12 -11.67
C PRO A 3 -19.44 -9.61 -11.55
N PRO A 4 -18.94 -10.26 -12.60
CA PRO A 4 -17.53 -10.68 -12.49
C PRO A 4 -16.80 -10.93 -13.82
N LYS A 5 -15.49 -10.71 -13.82
CA LYS A 5 -14.51 -11.77 -14.14
C LYS A 5 -13.31 -11.55 -13.22
N ASN A 6 -13.23 -12.36 -12.18
CA ASN A 6 -12.17 -12.34 -11.19
C ASN A 6 -11.79 -13.80 -10.95
N ASP A 7 -11.03 -14.36 -11.90
CA ASP A 7 -10.54 -15.72 -11.82
C ASP A 7 -9.08 -15.73 -11.39
N ASN A 8 -8.92 -16.19 -10.15
CA ASN A 8 -7.78 -16.87 -9.53
C ASN A 8 -6.68 -16.07 -8.79
N LYS A 9 -6.82 -16.16 -7.46
CA LYS A 9 -5.79 -16.43 -6.42
C LYS A 9 -4.81 -15.29 -6.09
N ILE A 10 -5.10 -14.64 -4.95
CA ILE A 10 -4.24 -13.74 -4.13
C ILE A 10 -4.15 -12.29 -4.65
N GLY A 11 -4.56 -11.32 -3.82
CA GLY A 11 -4.43 -9.88 -4.12
C GLY A 11 -5.70 -9.13 -4.53
N LYS A 12 -6.90 -9.62 -4.14
CA LYS A 12 -8.17 -8.97 -4.52
C LYS A 12 -8.37 -7.66 -3.76
N VAL A 13 -8.25 -6.52 -4.46
CA VAL A 13 -8.83 -5.24 -4.01
C VAL A 13 -10.34 -5.44 -3.89
N ILE A 14 -10.84 -5.26 -2.67
CA ILE A 14 -12.27 -5.39 -2.39
C ILE A 14 -12.92 -4.06 -2.76
N ILE A 15 -13.95 -4.13 -3.59
CA ILE A 15 -14.90 -3.02 -3.78
C ILE A 15 -15.56 -2.79 -2.42
N THR A 16 -15.22 -1.66 -1.80
CA THR A 16 -15.81 -1.28 -0.53
C THR A 16 -17.12 -0.55 -0.78
N ASP A 17 -18.22 -1.10 -0.28
CA ASP A 17 -19.52 -0.45 -0.23
C ASP A 17 -19.43 0.75 0.74
N ALA A 18 -19.82 1.93 0.26
CA ALA A 18 -19.62 3.21 0.94
C ALA A 18 -20.21 3.25 2.36
N ASP A 19 -21.31 2.52 2.59
CA ASP A 19 -22.03 2.52 3.87
C ASP A 19 -21.66 1.33 4.76
N LYS A 20 -20.87 0.38 4.25
CA LYS A 20 -20.46 -0.80 5.00
C LYS A 20 -19.22 -0.51 5.85
N THR A 21 -19.26 -0.98 7.07
CA THR A 21 -18.09 -1.04 7.95
C THR A 21 -17.34 -2.35 7.73
N TYR A 22 -16.02 -2.27 7.64
CA TYR A 22 -15.14 -3.40 7.44
C TYR A 22 -14.17 -3.54 8.60
N GLU A 23 -14.03 -4.75 9.15
CA GLU A 23 -12.93 -5.06 10.05
C GLU A 23 -11.65 -5.25 9.23
N VAL A 24 -10.63 -4.42 9.48
CA VAL A 24 -9.39 -4.39 8.72
C VAL A 24 -8.16 -4.38 9.63
N ARG A 25 -7.05 -4.88 9.09
CA ARG A 25 -5.74 -4.89 9.73
C ARG A 25 -4.84 -3.76 9.21
N MET A 26 -4.12 -3.15 10.14
CA MET A 26 -3.00 -2.22 9.90
C MET A 26 -1.86 -2.58 10.86
N GLY A 27 -0.93 -3.40 10.41
CA GLY A 27 0.07 -3.97 11.32
C GLY A 27 -0.58 -4.88 12.37
N SER A 28 -0.16 -4.73 13.62
CA SER A 28 -0.75 -5.44 14.77
C SER A 28 -2.16 -4.97 15.13
N ILE A 29 -2.62 -3.82 14.62
CA ILE A 29 -3.92 -3.23 14.93
C ILE A 29 -5.00 -3.85 14.04
N ILE A 30 -6.15 -4.18 14.65
CA ILE A 30 -7.40 -4.52 13.96
C ILE A 30 -8.43 -3.45 14.32
N THR A 31 -9.14 -2.92 13.34
CA THR A 31 -10.15 -1.88 13.56
C THR A 31 -11.30 -2.02 12.58
N ASN A 32 -12.46 -1.50 12.98
CA ASN A 32 -13.60 -1.30 12.09
C ASN A 32 -13.46 0.05 11.38
N ILE A 33 -13.65 0.08 10.06
CA ILE A 33 -13.49 1.30 9.26
C ILE A 33 -14.54 1.41 8.16
N LYS A 34 -15.03 2.63 7.92
CA LYS A 34 -15.86 2.95 6.75
C LYS A 34 -15.00 3.49 5.60
N PRO A 35 -15.42 3.35 4.33
CA PRO A 35 -14.70 3.88 3.18
C PRO A 35 -14.33 5.36 3.26
N SER A 36 -15.22 6.19 3.81
CA SER A 36 -14.98 7.63 4.00
C SER A 36 -13.83 7.96 4.95
N GLU A 37 -13.42 7.01 5.80
CA GLU A 37 -12.40 7.20 6.85
C GLU A 37 -11.02 6.64 6.44
N MET A 38 -10.98 5.78 5.43
CA MET A 38 -9.82 4.97 5.04
C MET A 38 -8.56 5.79 4.81
N THR A 39 -8.65 6.84 3.99
CA THR A 39 -7.48 7.64 3.63
C THR A 39 -6.85 8.32 4.85
N ASN A 40 -7.67 8.88 5.74
CA ASN A 40 -7.17 9.55 6.94
C ASN A 40 -6.62 8.53 7.94
N ALA A 41 -7.29 7.40 8.13
CA ALA A 41 -6.80 6.33 8.99
C ALA A 41 -5.44 5.80 8.52
N TRP A 42 -5.28 5.56 7.22
CA TRP A 42 -4.01 5.14 6.64
C TRP A 42 -2.91 6.19 6.88
N LYS A 43 -3.16 7.45 6.53
CA LYS A 43 -2.19 8.55 6.71
C LYS A 43 -1.78 8.74 8.17
N ASN A 44 -2.73 8.66 9.10
CA ASN A 44 -2.44 8.74 10.53
C ASN A 44 -1.64 7.54 11.02
N TYR A 45 -1.91 6.35 10.49
CA TYR A 45 -1.19 5.14 10.84
C TYR A 45 0.26 5.17 10.36
N ILE A 46 0.51 5.44 9.08
CA ILE A 46 1.87 5.41 8.51
C ILE A 46 2.68 6.71 8.70
N GLY A 47 2.03 7.85 8.90
CA GLY A 47 2.67 9.16 8.91
C GLY A 47 3.81 9.26 9.92
N GLY A 48 4.96 9.77 9.47
CA GLY A 48 6.16 9.93 10.28
C GLY A 48 6.95 8.63 10.54
N LYS A 49 6.45 7.46 10.12
CA LYS A 49 7.14 6.18 10.34
C LYS A 49 8.29 6.00 9.37
N LYS A 50 9.38 5.46 9.89
CA LYS A 50 10.53 5.00 9.11
C LYS A 50 10.34 3.56 8.68
N VAL A 51 10.96 3.21 7.56
CA VAL A 51 11.03 1.85 7.06
C VAL A 51 12.46 1.33 7.25
N LEU A 52 12.55 0.19 7.91
CA LEU A 52 13.76 -0.61 8.05
C LEU A 52 13.83 -1.57 6.87
N LYS A 53 15.04 -2.05 6.59
CA LYS A 53 15.23 -3.18 5.68
C LYS A 53 14.45 -4.40 6.21
N PRO A 54 14.19 -5.41 5.35
CA PRO A 54 13.44 -6.60 5.76
C PRO A 54 14.02 -7.35 6.98
N ASP A 55 15.31 -7.15 7.30
CA ASP A 55 15.93 -7.65 8.53
C ASP A 55 15.35 -7.06 9.84
N GLY A 56 14.53 -6.01 9.74
CA GLY A 56 13.88 -5.33 10.86
C GLY A 56 14.82 -4.56 11.77
N LYS A 57 16.08 -4.32 11.36
CA LYS A 57 17.13 -3.72 12.20
C LYS A 57 17.82 -2.56 11.50
N THR A 58 18.12 -2.71 10.22
CA THR A 58 18.90 -1.75 9.45
C THR A 58 17.99 -0.66 8.90
N ASP A 59 18.34 0.61 9.08
CA ASP A 59 17.61 1.71 8.47
C ASP A 59 17.68 1.59 6.93
N ALA A 60 16.53 1.60 6.25
CA ALA A 60 16.50 1.62 4.79
C ALA A 60 16.77 3.03 4.24
N GLY A 61 16.69 4.07 5.10
CA GLY A 61 16.70 5.47 4.67
C GLY A 61 15.38 5.87 4.00
N TRP A 62 14.31 5.14 4.31
CA TRP A 62 12.98 5.30 3.71
C TRP A 62 11.98 5.67 4.81
N TYR A 63 10.95 6.44 4.45
CA TYR A 63 9.95 6.89 5.41
C TYR A 63 8.67 7.35 4.75
N PHE A 64 7.60 7.39 5.53
CA PHE A 64 6.35 8.02 5.16
C PHE A 64 6.27 9.42 5.75
N LYS A 65 6.06 10.43 4.90
CA LYS A 65 5.97 11.82 5.33
C LYS A 65 4.74 12.02 6.20
N GLU A 66 4.92 12.63 7.37
CA GLU A 66 3.81 12.99 8.25
C GLU A 66 2.82 13.94 7.56
N GLY A 67 1.52 13.77 7.83
CA GLY A 67 0.44 14.57 7.24
C GLY A 67 0.03 14.14 5.82
N THR A 68 0.97 13.92 4.91
CA THR A 68 0.63 13.51 3.52
C THR A 68 0.59 12.00 3.33
N GLY A 69 1.44 11.27 4.06
CA GLY A 69 1.63 9.84 3.90
C GLY A 69 2.40 9.45 2.64
N ASP A 70 3.00 10.41 1.94
CA ASP A 70 3.85 10.16 0.78
C ASP A 70 5.06 9.33 1.18
N TYR A 71 5.52 8.48 0.27
CA TYR A 71 6.67 7.63 0.50
C TYR A 71 7.94 8.29 -0.02
N TRP A 72 8.98 8.31 0.80
CA TRP A 72 10.25 8.98 0.53
C TRP A 72 11.41 8.01 0.71
N GLU A 73 12.42 8.17 -0.13
CA GLU A 73 13.68 7.44 -0.05
C GLU A 73 14.83 8.44 -0.14
N ASN A 74 15.84 8.33 0.73
CA ASN A 74 16.99 9.25 0.74
C ASN A 74 17.81 9.20 -0.55
N THR A 75 17.84 8.06 -1.24
CA THR A 75 18.60 7.87 -2.49
C THR A 75 17.84 8.37 -3.71
N TYR A 76 16.50 8.28 -3.71
CA TYR A 76 15.68 8.77 -4.81
C TYR A 76 15.78 10.29 -4.91
N LYS A 77 16.30 10.80 -6.03
CA LYS A 77 16.51 12.24 -6.26
C LYS A 77 17.21 12.94 -5.09
N GLN A 78 18.14 12.23 -4.41
CA GLN A 78 18.86 12.71 -3.23
C GLN A 78 17.93 13.14 -2.07
N GLY A 79 16.77 12.50 -1.93
CA GLY A 79 15.80 12.79 -0.88
C GLY A 79 15.09 14.13 -1.03
N LYS A 80 15.19 14.77 -2.21
CA LYS A 80 14.56 16.08 -2.49
C LYS A 80 13.14 15.96 -3.03
N GLU A 81 12.76 14.78 -3.50
CA GLU A 81 11.44 14.50 -4.06
C GLU A 81 10.84 13.24 -3.42
N MET A 82 9.51 13.22 -3.32
CA MET A 82 8.80 12.01 -2.92
C MET A 82 8.99 10.91 -3.96
N ARG A 83 9.25 9.71 -3.48
CA ARG A 83 9.41 8.51 -4.29
C ARG A 83 8.08 8.04 -4.84
N ALA A 84 7.04 8.08 -3.99
CA ALA A 84 5.68 7.74 -4.36
C ALA A 84 4.69 8.67 -3.66
N LYS A 85 3.69 9.13 -4.40
CA LYS A 85 2.64 10.01 -3.89
C LYS A 85 1.46 9.21 -3.38
N CYS A 86 0.95 9.54 -2.20
CA CYS A 86 -0.24 8.92 -1.62
C CYS A 86 -1.52 9.54 -2.21
N TYR A 87 -2.32 8.73 -2.91
CA TYR A 87 -3.59 9.14 -3.50
C TYR A 87 -4.80 8.83 -2.62
N GLY A 88 -4.66 7.91 -1.68
CA GLY A 88 -5.76 7.50 -0.81
C GLY A 88 -5.48 6.17 -0.14
N ALA A 89 -6.55 5.51 0.30
CA ALA A 89 -6.49 4.15 0.78
C ALA A 89 -7.69 3.33 0.31
N THR A 90 -7.55 2.01 0.34
CA THR A 90 -8.55 1.01 -0.03
C THR A 90 -8.42 -0.23 0.84
N ILE A 91 -9.30 -1.23 0.66
CA ILE A 91 -9.20 -2.53 1.31
C ILE A 91 -8.89 -3.61 0.28
N CYS A 92 -8.02 -4.55 0.64
CA CYS A 92 -7.82 -5.77 -0.14
C CYS A 92 -7.76 -6.98 0.80
N SER A 93 -8.28 -8.11 0.32
CA SER A 93 -8.18 -9.38 1.02
C SER A 93 -6.90 -10.10 0.60
N ASN A 94 -6.15 -10.53 1.61
CA ASN A 94 -5.05 -11.47 1.45
C ASN A 94 -5.17 -12.57 2.51
N ASN A 95 -5.28 -13.83 2.08
CA ASN A 95 -5.47 -15.01 2.94
C ASN A 95 -6.54 -14.80 4.02
N ASP A 96 -7.77 -14.48 3.59
CA ASP A 96 -8.94 -14.22 4.45
C ASP A 96 -8.81 -13.02 5.42
N THR A 97 -7.67 -12.32 5.41
CA THR A 97 -7.49 -11.09 6.18
C THR A 97 -7.73 -9.88 5.30
N LEU A 98 -8.57 -8.96 5.76
CA LEU A 98 -8.72 -7.65 5.14
C LEU A 98 -7.64 -6.71 5.67
N TYR A 99 -6.89 -6.09 4.77
CA TYR A 99 -5.91 -5.08 5.11
C TYR A 99 -6.37 -3.71 4.60
N LEU A 100 -6.15 -2.67 5.42
CA LEU A 100 -6.16 -1.31 4.88
C LEU A 100 -4.86 -1.11 4.09
N MET A 101 -5.01 -0.66 2.85
CA MET A 101 -3.92 -0.45 1.91
C MET A 101 -3.86 1.00 1.46
N GLY A 102 -2.69 1.61 1.48
CA GLY A 102 -2.47 2.88 0.81
C GLY A 102 -2.38 2.71 -0.70
N VAL A 103 -2.96 3.63 -1.45
CA VAL A 103 -2.90 3.71 -2.92
C VAL A 103 -1.87 4.77 -3.31
N TYR A 104 -0.86 4.36 -4.06
CA TYR A 104 0.30 5.19 -4.38
C TYR A 104 0.56 5.25 -5.88
N TYR A 105 1.04 6.40 -6.34
CA TYR A 105 1.69 6.51 -7.64
C TYR A 105 3.20 6.58 -7.46
N ASN A 106 3.93 5.64 -8.05
CA ASN A 106 5.36 5.41 -7.87
C ASN A 106 6.15 6.09 -9.00
N TYR A 107 6.96 7.12 -8.72
CA TYR A 107 7.70 7.88 -9.75
C TYR A 107 8.99 7.21 -10.24
N TYR A 108 9.37 6.13 -9.59
CA TYR A 108 10.48 5.26 -9.96
C TYR A 108 9.96 3.82 -9.85
N THR A 109 10.27 2.96 -10.82
CA THR A 109 9.70 1.60 -10.84
C THR A 109 10.77 0.54 -10.96
N SER A 110 12.04 0.94 -11.07
CA SER A 110 13.19 0.03 -11.20
C SER A 110 12.97 -1.09 -12.23
N GLY A 111 12.32 -0.77 -13.35
CA GLY A 111 12.02 -1.72 -14.43
C GLY A 111 10.64 -2.39 -14.35
N MET A 112 9.85 -2.14 -13.31
CA MET A 112 8.47 -2.63 -13.24
C MET A 112 7.57 -1.93 -14.26
N PRO A 113 6.62 -2.66 -14.87
CA PRO A 113 5.84 -2.17 -16.00
C PRO A 113 4.78 -1.13 -15.62
N ASN A 114 4.41 -1.06 -14.34
CA ASN A 114 3.35 -0.18 -13.86
C ASN A 114 3.83 0.70 -12.70
N ASN A 115 3.23 1.88 -12.57
CA ASN A 115 3.59 2.89 -11.59
C ASN A 115 2.61 2.92 -10.41
N TRP A 116 1.37 2.46 -10.57
CA TRP A 116 0.48 2.40 -9.41
C TRP A 116 0.87 1.25 -8.48
N MET A 117 0.73 1.52 -7.19
CA MET A 117 1.15 0.64 -6.12
C MET A 117 0.11 0.61 -5.01
N LEU A 118 -0.08 -0.56 -4.43
CA LEU A 118 -0.76 -0.73 -3.15
C LEU A 118 0.27 -1.12 -2.09
N ILE A 119 0.19 -0.54 -0.89
CA ILE A 119 1.01 -0.92 0.26
C ILE A 119 0.10 -1.30 1.42
N TYR A 120 0.38 -2.42 2.09
CA TYR A 120 -0.18 -2.78 3.40
C TYR A 120 0.92 -3.23 4.35
N ILE A 121 0.60 -3.20 5.64
CA ILE A 121 1.49 -3.61 6.71
C ILE A 121 0.94 -4.86 7.37
N THR A 122 1.71 -5.95 7.37
CA THR A 122 1.37 -7.22 8.01
C THR A 122 1.47 -7.13 9.54
N ALA A 123 0.92 -8.12 10.25
CA ALA A 123 0.85 -8.11 11.72
C ALA A 123 2.19 -7.90 12.43
N ASP A 124 3.28 -8.37 11.84
CA ASP A 124 4.63 -8.23 12.37
C ASP A 124 5.31 -6.91 11.98
N GLY A 125 4.65 -6.06 11.19
CA GLY A 125 5.15 -4.78 10.70
C GLY A 125 5.79 -4.81 9.32
N THR A 126 5.81 -5.96 8.64
CA THR A 126 6.39 -6.07 7.30
C THR A 126 5.54 -5.31 6.28
N GLU A 127 6.19 -4.47 5.49
CA GLU A 127 5.62 -3.77 4.36
C GLU A 127 5.51 -4.73 3.17
N LYS A 128 4.29 -4.91 2.67
CA LYS A 128 3.99 -5.69 1.48
C LYS A 128 3.15 -4.86 0.52
N GLY A 129 3.05 -5.31 -0.72
CA GLY A 129 2.29 -4.56 -1.70
C GLY A 129 2.08 -5.24 -3.03
N TYR A 130 1.45 -4.49 -3.91
CA TYR A 130 1.15 -4.88 -5.28
C TYR A 130 1.51 -3.73 -6.22
N TYR A 131 1.82 -4.04 -7.48
CA TYR A 131 1.93 -3.07 -8.57
C TYR A 131 0.86 -3.32 -9.64
N GLY A 132 0.40 -2.27 -10.31
CA GLY A 132 -0.73 -2.35 -11.24
C GLY A 132 -1.09 -1.00 -11.86
N GLY A 133 -2.25 -0.90 -12.50
CA GLY A 133 -2.85 0.38 -12.92
C GLY A 133 -2.17 1.15 -14.06
N GLY A 134 -1.09 0.63 -14.66
CA GLY A 134 -0.39 1.28 -15.77
C GLY A 134 0.56 2.41 -15.36
N LYS A 135 0.94 3.25 -16.33
CA LYS A 135 1.95 4.32 -16.21
C LYS A 135 1.39 5.74 -16.30
N ASP A 136 0.09 5.90 -16.41
CA ASP A 136 -0.56 7.22 -16.54
C ASP A 136 -1.13 7.63 -15.19
N GLU A 137 -0.46 8.57 -14.51
CA GLU A 137 -0.90 9.12 -13.22
C GLU A 137 -2.30 9.77 -13.28
N LYS A 138 -2.75 10.20 -14.46
CA LYS A 138 -4.09 10.79 -14.62
C LYS A 138 -5.19 9.74 -14.67
N LYS A 139 -4.85 8.47 -14.90
CA LYS A 139 -5.78 7.35 -14.89
C LYS A 139 -5.68 6.65 -13.54
N LEU A 140 -6.56 7.04 -12.64
CA LEU A 140 -6.65 6.43 -11.32
C LEU A 140 -7.01 4.94 -11.45
N PRO A 141 -6.44 4.07 -10.61
CA PRO A 141 -6.87 2.68 -10.53
C PRO A 141 -8.35 2.60 -10.17
N ASP A 142 -9.01 1.60 -10.73
CA ASP A 142 -10.40 1.29 -10.49
C ASP A 142 -10.58 -0.19 -10.17
N ASN A 143 -11.83 -0.64 -10.12
CA ASN A 143 -12.19 -2.03 -9.82
C ASN A 143 -11.79 -3.04 -10.92
N SER A 144 -11.44 -2.57 -12.12
CA SER A 144 -10.96 -3.39 -13.23
C SER A 144 -9.44 -3.51 -13.24
N THR A 145 -8.75 -2.77 -12.37
CA THR A 145 -7.29 -2.76 -12.32
C THR A 145 -6.75 -4.09 -11.84
N GLU A 146 -5.91 -4.69 -12.67
CA GLU A 146 -5.13 -5.86 -12.30
C GLU A 146 -3.95 -5.46 -11.41
N TRP A 147 -3.77 -6.21 -10.33
CA TRP A 147 -2.72 -6.01 -9.34
C TRP A 147 -1.85 -7.26 -9.22
N TYR A 148 -0.54 -7.05 -9.23
CA TYR A 148 0.45 -8.11 -9.21
C TYR A 148 1.25 -8.01 -7.91
N PRO A 149 1.40 -9.09 -7.13
CA PRO A 149 2.10 -9.05 -5.85
C PRO A 149 3.58 -8.75 -6.05
N TYR A 150 4.15 -7.95 -5.15
CA TYR A 150 5.60 -7.77 -5.11
C TYR A 150 6.36 -9.00 -4.61
N ASP A 151 5.69 -9.96 -3.98
CA ASP A 151 6.30 -11.15 -3.39
C ASP A 151 7.17 -11.95 -4.39
N SER A 152 6.89 -11.89 -5.70
CA SER A 152 7.73 -12.50 -6.74
C SER A 152 9.10 -11.84 -6.91
N PHE A 153 9.23 -10.55 -6.55
CA PHE A 153 10.47 -9.77 -6.61
C PHE A 153 11.11 -9.59 -5.22
N PHE A 154 10.26 -9.49 -4.19
CA PHE A 154 10.62 -9.19 -2.81
C PHE A 154 9.88 -10.14 -1.86
N PRO A 155 10.22 -11.44 -1.81
CA PRO A 155 9.47 -12.44 -1.03
C PRO A 155 9.47 -12.15 0.48
N GLN A 156 10.51 -11.49 0.97
CA GLN A 156 10.66 -11.02 2.36
C GLN A 156 9.89 -9.73 2.67
N GLY A 157 9.20 -9.13 1.71
CA GLY A 157 8.59 -7.81 1.82
C GLY A 157 9.51 -6.68 1.38
N LEU A 158 8.93 -5.48 1.23
CA LEU A 158 9.60 -4.26 0.78
C LEU A 158 10.49 -3.66 1.90
N GLY A 159 10.08 -3.86 3.14
CA GLY A 159 10.74 -3.35 4.32
C GLY A 159 9.93 -3.67 5.57
N LYS A 160 10.28 -3.05 6.69
CA LYS A 160 9.58 -3.24 7.96
C LYS A 160 9.37 -1.91 8.65
N LEU A 161 8.14 -1.59 9.04
CA LEU A 161 7.85 -0.33 9.71
C LEU A 161 8.50 -0.33 11.10
N LYS A 162 9.23 0.74 11.38
CA LYS A 162 9.72 1.02 12.73
C LYS A 162 8.60 1.64 13.53
N TYR A 163 8.09 0.88 14.49
CA TYR A 163 7.19 1.39 15.52
C TYR A 163 7.99 2.29 16.46
N TYR A 164 7.53 3.53 16.63
CA TYR A 164 8.01 4.48 17.63
C TYR A 164 6.91 4.72 18.63
#